data_AF-A0A6S8ZNW9-F1
#
_entry.id   AF-A0A6S8ZNW9-F1
#
_cell.length_a   1.000
_cell.length_b   1.000
_cell.length_c   1.000
_cell.angle_alpha   90.00
_cell.angle_beta   90.00
_cell.angle_gamma   90.00
#
_symmetry.space_group_name_H-M   'P 1'
#
loop_
_entity.id
_entity.type
_entity.pdbx_description
1 polymer ?
#
loop_
_entity_poly.entity_id
_entity_poly.type
_entity_poly.pdbx_seq_one_letter_code
_entity_poly.pdbx_strand_id
1 'polypeptide(L)'
;MYRFGIATIKSTTKKQSNRCNVVSTAATRSIKQQSQQQQQRCFSSSPLILRKTVSPSERAALRAARKEKAARVLQSVGGNASKEGAAAAATSSASAASPMVKFDVTRLTWYIGLGLPTLLIGWGIYDDESPPAKFADMIGLKGLIGSITEEYARPMNNKLLPDWNQIPNVPPDMPCPHTLVLDLENTLVSATWDRKHGWRHAKRPGVDKFLQEMAQYYEIVLYSPSIEGVAQPVVVSLDKQGCILHQLYRESTYYMNGVHVKDLNSLNRNTNRIIVLDDSPEEVQLNPENLIRVKPYDDPNNRDDDTLSRITPFLIECATENYDVPTVLRQFKGMDADGIADEHERRIASYKAEREAMSMRGLGSLSSRKGFGALSIRKRGDLPAPELPPEAPKPAGAIQPITSKDLVKDGPQIEQQHGVVGWLSKRQKENAEEQMRKMEKWNEVMMKRQQEKKEKEMQQTGSV
;
A
#
# COMPACT_ATOMS: atom_id res chain seq x y z
N MET A 1 -46.03 -24.84 27.89
CA MET A 1 -45.73 -24.65 29.33
C MET A 1 -44.36 -23.97 29.39
N TYR A 2 -44.12 -22.74 29.83
CA TYR A 2 -44.79 -21.82 30.76
C TYR A 2 -44.70 -20.35 30.27
N ARG A 3 -45.59 -19.52 30.81
CA ARG A 3 -45.89 -18.11 30.47
C ARG A 3 -45.01 -17.08 31.20
N PHE A 4 -44.82 -15.94 30.54
CA PHE A 4 -44.83 -14.52 30.96
C PHE A 4 -44.33 -14.05 32.35
N GLY A 5 -43.60 -12.93 32.32
CA GLY A 5 -43.46 -11.99 33.45
C GLY A 5 -42.62 -10.75 33.15
N ILE A 6 -43.24 -9.70 32.59
CA ILE A 6 -42.69 -8.33 32.51
C ILE A 6 -43.20 -7.54 33.71
N ALA A 7 -42.31 -6.95 34.53
CA ALA A 7 -42.59 -5.84 35.45
C ALA A 7 -41.28 -5.11 35.82
N THR A 8 -41.07 -3.89 35.32
CA THR A 8 -41.14 -2.62 36.09
C THR A 8 -39.86 -2.26 36.87
N ILE A 9 -38.97 -1.47 36.24
CA ILE A 9 -38.02 -0.58 36.93
C ILE A 9 -38.10 0.80 36.26
N LYS A 10 -39.00 1.65 36.77
CA LYS A 10 -39.04 3.10 36.52
C LYS A 10 -38.96 3.79 37.88
N SER A 11 -37.77 4.23 38.30
CA SER A 11 -37.60 5.44 39.16
C SER A 11 -36.16 5.63 39.68
N THR A 12 -35.15 5.84 38.83
CA THR A 12 -33.83 6.34 39.31
C THR A 12 -33.09 7.28 38.34
N THR A 13 -33.70 7.72 37.25
CA THR A 13 -33.01 8.52 36.20
C THR A 13 -33.41 9.99 36.12
N LYS A 14 -33.93 10.59 37.20
CA LYS A 14 -34.30 12.02 37.21
C LYS A 14 -33.50 12.91 38.17
N LYS A 15 -32.55 12.36 38.94
CA LYS A 15 -31.72 13.12 39.89
C LYS A 15 -30.24 13.32 39.47
N GLN A 16 -29.78 12.63 38.42
CA GLN A 16 -28.44 12.84 37.84
C GLN A 16 -28.43 13.78 36.61
N SER A 17 -29.57 13.96 35.92
CA SER A 17 -29.65 14.84 34.73
C SER A 17 -29.56 16.34 35.04
N ASN A 18 -29.86 16.77 36.27
CA ASN A 18 -29.81 18.20 36.64
C ASN A 18 -28.46 18.66 37.22
N ARG A 19 -27.50 17.75 37.47
CA ARG A 19 -26.14 18.14 37.89
C ARG A 19 -25.17 18.27 36.70
N CYS A 20 -25.39 17.56 35.59
CA CYS A 20 -24.50 17.67 34.41
C CYS A 20 -24.78 18.90 33.53
N ASN A 21 -26.01 19.46 33.53
CA ASN A 21 -26.34 20.63 32.71
C ASN A 21 -25.87 21.98 33.30
N VAL A 22 -25.56 22.04 34.59
CA VAL A 22 -25.05 23.25 35.25
C VAL A 22 -23.52 23.37 35.12
N VAL A 23 -22.81 22.23 34.99
CA VAL A 23 -21.35 22.21 34.85
C VAL A 23 -20.91 22.45 33.39
N SER A 24 -21.72 22.04 32.41
CA SER A 24 -21.42 22.27 30.98
C SER A 24 -21.53 23.74 30.58
N THR A 25 -22.55 24.46 31.05
CA THR A 25 -22.80 25.87 30.65
C THR A 25 -21.86 26.88 31.30
N ALA A 26 -21.29 26.58 32.48
CA ALA A 26 -20.29 27.42 33.14
C ALA A 26 -18.91 27.31 32.47
N ALA A 27 -18.51 26.11 32.03
CA ALA A 27 -17.23 25.89 31.36
C ALA A 27 -17.19 26.52 29.95
N THR A 28 -18.30 26.52 29.20
CA THR A 28 -18.33 27.11 27.85
C THR A 28 -18.34 28.65 27.85
N ARG A 29 -18.83 29.30 28.94
CA ARG A 29 -18.78 30.76 29.08
C ARG A 29 -17.37 31.27 29.44
N SER A 30 -16.62 30.52 30.25
CA SER A 30 -15.25 30.88 30.64
C SER A 30 -14.26 30.77 29.47
N ILE A 31 -14.44 29.78 28.58
CA ILE A 31 -13.56 29.58 27.40
C ILE A 31 -13.83 30.63 26.31
N LYS A 32 -15.09 31.07 26.13
CA LYS A 32 -15.44 32.19 25.21
C LYS A 32 -14.96 33.55 25.72
N GLN A 33 -14.93 33.79 27.04
CA GLN A 33 -14.36 35.04 27.59
C GLN A 33 -12.84 35.09 27.51
N GLN A 34 -12.15 33.94 27.68
CA GLN A 34 -10.69 33.87 27.50
C GLN A 34 -10.27 34.03 26.04
N SER A 35 -11.02 33.51 25.06
CA SER A 35 -10.69 33.68 23.64
C SER A 35 -10.91 35.12 23.14
N GLN A 36 -11.90 35.86 23.68
CA GLN A 36 -12.12 37.28 23.35
C GLN A 36 -11.06 38.22 23.97
N GLN A 37 -10.58 37.92 25.18
CA GLN A 37 -9.46 38.68 25.78
C GLN A 37 -8.11 38.42 25.09
N GLN A 38 -7.90 37.22 24.53
CA GLN A 38 -6.69 36.92 23.75
C GLN A 38 -6.72 37.56 22.36
N GLN A 39 -7.90 37.71 21.73
CA GLN A 39 -8.04 38.40 20.44
C GLN A 39 -7.92 39.93 20.53
N GLN A 40 -8.23 40.54 21.67
CA GLN A 40 -8.04 42.00 21.87
C GLN A 40 -6.60 42.41 22.21
N ARG A 41 -5.72 41.48 22.62
CA ARG A 41 -4.29 41.78 22.87
C ARG A 41 -3.41 41.73 21.60
N CYS A 42 -3.94 41.25 20.47
CA CYS A 42 -3.17 41.14 19.22
C CYS A 42 -3.35 42.33 18.27
N PHE A 43 -4.12 43.36 18.65
CA PHE A 43 -4.31 44.58 17.86
C PHE A 43 -4.02 45.83 18.68
N SER A 44 -2.75 46.01 19.09
CA SER A 44 -2.21 47.35 19.31
C SER A 44 -1.01 47.52 18.38
N SER A 45 -1.22 48.27 17.30
CA SER A 45 -0.18 48.71 16.38
C SER A 45 0.90 49.48 17.15
N SER A 46 1.99 48.80 17.49
CA SER A 46 3.21 49.48 17.92
C SER A 46 3.87 50.08 16.67
N PRO A 47 4.19 51.38 16.64
CA PRO A 47 4.88 51.95 15.50
C PRO A 47 6.25 51.25 15.37
N LEU A 48 6.58 50.81 14.16
CA LEU A 48 7.89 50.26 13.84
C LEU A 48 8.95 51.33 14.15
N ILE A 49 9.65 51.18 15.28
CA ILE A 49 10.82 51.99 15.58
C ILE A 49 11.92 51.55 14.60
N LEU A 50 12.14 52.38 13.58
CA LEU A 50 13.26 52.23 12.65
C LEU A 50 14.56 52.16 13.45
N ARG A 51 15.21 50.98 13.48
CA ARG A 51 16.50 50.81 14.13
C ARG A 51 17.52 51.69 13.42
N LYS A 52 17.95 52.76 14.09
CA LYS A 52 19.06 53.61 13.61
C LYS A 52 20.29 52.74 13.42
N THR A 53 20.82 52.69 12.21
CA THR A 53 22.03 51.92 11.88
C THR A 53 23.23 52.61 12.51
N VAL A 54 23.71 52.06 13.64
CA VAL A 54 24.87 52.60 14.37
C VAL A 54 26.16 52.15 13.66
N SER A 55 27.01 53.13 13.32
CA SER A 55 28.30 52.91 12.69
C SER A 55 29.27 52.10 13.58
N PRO A 56 30.28 51.42 13.03
CA PRO A 56 31.21 50.59 13.82
C PRO A 56 31.97 51.36 14.91
N SER A 57 32.36 52.62 14.65
CA SER A 57 33.05 53.49 15.61
C SER A 57 32.13 53.90 16.78
N GLU A 58 30.87 54.17 16.48
CA GLU A 58 29.86 54.55 17.48
C GLU A 58 29.46 53.36 18.38
N ARG A 59 29.48 52.12 17.85
CA ARG A 59 29.38 50.89 18.67
C ARG A 59 30.58 50.69 19.60
N ALA A 60 31.78 51.03 19.16
CA ALA A 60 32.98 50.94 19.99
C ALA A 60 32.94 51.94 21.15
N ALA A 61 32.51 53.18 20.88
CA ALA A 61 32.32 54.21 21.91
C ALA A 61 31.25 53.81 22.95
N LEU A 62 30.11 53.26 22.51
CA LEU A 62 29.06 52.78 23.42
C LEU A 62 29.49 51.59 24.29
N ARG A 63 30.37 50.71 23.76
CA ARG A 63 30.97 49.61 24.53
C ARG A 63 31.98 50.12 25.56
N ALA A 64 32.80 51.10 25.19
CA ALA A 64 33.74 51.74 26.12
C ALA A 64 33.00 52.45 27.27
N ALA A 65 31.95 53.20 26.96
CA ALA A 65 31.11 53.89 27.96
C ALA A 65 30.41 52.92 28.92
N ARG A 66 29.96 51.74 28.42
CA ARG A 66 29.39 50.68 29.27
C ARG A 66 30.45 50.05 30.17
N LYS A 67 31.67 49.85 29.67
CA LYS A 67 32.79 49.30 30.46
C LYS A 67 33.21 50.27 31.56
N GLU A 68 33.23 51.57 31.29
CA GLU A 68 33.52 52.60 32.29
C GLU A 68 32.42 52.72 33.36
N LYS A 69 31.15 52.66 32.95
CA LYS A 69 30.02 52.59 33.91
C LYS A 69 30.09 51.35 34.80
N ALA A 70 30.40 50.19 34.24
CA ALA A 70 30.56 48.96 35.01
C ALA A 70 31.75 49.04 35.99
N ALA A 71 32.87 49.65 35.56
CA ALA A 71 34.03 49.87 36.40
C ALA A 71 33.74 50.85 37.56
N ARG A 72 32.97 51.92 37.31
CA ARG A 72 32.54 52.85 38.37
C ARG A 72 31.61 52.19 39.39
N VAL A 73 30.69 51.32 38.94
CA VAL A 73 29.81 50.57 39.84
C VAL A 73 30.61 49.60 40.72
N LEU A 74 31.64 48.96 40.15
CA LEU A 74 32.54 48.09 40.92
C LEU A 74 33.39 48.88 41.94
N GLN A 75 33.80 50.11 41.61
CA GLN A 75 34.53 50.98 42.55
C GLN A 75 33.62 51.56 43.65
N SER A 76 32.36 51.86 43.35
CA SER A 76 31.41 52.36 44.38
C SER A 76 30.99 51.28 45.39
N VAL A 77 31.08 50.00 45.01
CA VAL A 77 30.78 48.87 45.91
C VAL A 77 31.99 48.50 46.79
N GLY A 78 33.20 48.93 46.44
CA GLY A 78 34.45 48.57 47.12
C GLY A 78 35.03 49.60 48.11
N GLY A 79 34.38 50.75 48.32
CA GLY A 79 34.98 51.85 49.08
C GLY A 79 34.02 52.54 50.04
N ASN A 80 33.85 51.98 51.24
CA ASN A 80 33.57 52.75 52.45
C ASN A 80 33.59 51.85 53.70
N ALA A 81 34.74 51.82 54.40
CA ALA A 81 34.85 51.82 55.87
C ALA A 81 36.30 51.60 56.32
N SER A 82 36.99 52.64 56.77
CA SER A 82 37.92 52.53 57.91
C SER A 82 38.32 53.90 58.47
N LYS A 83 38.54 53.89 59.80
CA LYS A 83 38.96 54.94 60.76
C LYS A 83 37.77 55.73 61.31
N GLU A 84 37.50 55.71 62.63
CA GLU A 84 38.43 55.88 63.75
C GLU A 84 38.18 54.91 64.92
N GLY A 85 39.17 54.78 65.82
CA GLY A 85 39.20 53.80 66.90
C GLY A 85 39.26 54.38 68.32
N ALA A 86 39.28 53.43 69.26
CA ALA A 86 39.61 53.49 70.70
C ALA A 86 38.52 54.01 71.68
N ALA A 87 37.87 53.12 72.42
CA ALA A 87 38.30 52.65 73.76
C ALA A 87 37.14 52.04 74.59
N ALA A 88 37.48 50.98 75.34
CA ALA A 88 36.86 50.50 76.59
C ALA A 88 35.52 49.71 76.60
N ALA A 89 35.69 48.42 76.89
CA ALA A 89 35.01 47.62 77.93
C ALA A 89 33.65 46.93 77.67
N ALA A 90 33.59 45.72 78.25
CA ALA A 90 32.44 44.90 78.63
C ALA A 90 31.89 43.88 77.59
N THR A 91 32.41 42.66 77.71
CA THR A 91 31.68 41.40 78.01
C THR A 91 30.45 40.97 77.19
N SER A 92 30.50 39.68 76.84
CA SER A 92 29.41 38.72 76.58
C SER A 92 28.71 38.68 75.20
N SER A 93 28.97 37.53 74.54
CA SER A 93 28.06 36.66 73.80
C SER A 93 27.42 37.14 72.47
N ALA A 94 27.57 36.24 71.49
CA ALA A 94 26.81 36.07 70.25
C ALA A 94 27.16 36.99 69.05
N SER A 95 27.89 36.43 68.09
CA SER A 95 27.77 36.78 66.66
C SER A 95 28.27 35.59 65.82
N ALA A 96 27.39 34.90 65.10
CA ALA A 96 26.88 35.29 63.79
C ALA A 96 28.01 35.29 62.74
N ALA A 97 28.16 34.13 62.10
CA ALA A 97 28.98 33.93 60.93
C ALA A 97 28.58 34.90 59.81
N SER A 98 29.57 35.52 59.17
CA SER A 98 29.41 36.27 57.92
C SER A 98 28.74 35.41 56.84
N PRO A 99 27.86 35.95 55.97
CA PRO A 99 27.28 35.18 54.89
C PRO A 99 28.35 35.06 53.79
N MET A 100 29.16 34.02 53.87
CA MET A 100 29.84 33.46 52.71
C MET A 100 28.74 33.14 51.67
N VAL A 101 28.87 33.60 50.43
CA VAL A 101 28.01 33.12 49.33
C VAL A 101 28.22 31.62 49.26
N LYS A 102 27.30 30.85 49.85
CA LYS A 102 27.30 29.40 49.80
C LYS A 102 27.06 29.06 48.33
N PHE A 103 28.13 28.75 47.60
CA PHE A 103 27.99 28.00 46.36
C PHE A 103 27.27 26.71 46.75
N ASP A 104 26.01 26.61 46.36
CA ASP A 104 25.19 25.44 46.65
C ASP A 104 25.76 24.30 45.81
N VAL A 105 26.74 23.61 46.38
CA VAL A 105 27.46 22.49 45.76
C VAL A 105 26.44 21.48 45.25
N THR A 106 25.35 21.27 46.00
CA THR A 106 24.19 20.46 45.60
C THR A 106 23.61 20.89 44.26
N ARG A 107 23.32 22.18 44.06
CA ARG A 107 22.80 22.69 42.77
C ARG A 107 23.82 22.52 41.65
N LEU A 108 25.10 22.77 41.92
CA LEU A 108 26.16 22.56 40.93
C LEU A 108 26.28 21.07 40.55
N THR A 109 26.17 20.16 41.52
CA THR A 109 26.15 18.70 41.29
C THR A 109 24.92 18.29 40.49
N TRP A 110 23.75 18.90 40.72
CA TRP A 110 22.56 18.67 39.88
C TRP A 110 22.74 19.22 38.45
N TYR A 111 23.31 20.41 38.27
CA TYR A 111 23.56 20.97 36.94
C TYR A 111 24.63 20.21 36.16
N ILE A 112 25.70 19.75 36.81
CA ILE A 112 26.75 18.96 36.16
C ILE A 112 26.29 17.52 35.96
N GLY A 113 25.58 16.92 36.92
CA GLY A 113 25.16 15.52 36.88
C GLY A 113 23.93 15.26 36.01
N LEU A 114 23.03 16.23 35.85
CA LEU A 114 21.83 16.10 35.01
C LEU A 114 21.71 17.17 33.95
N GLY A 115 22.08 18.42 34.23
CA GLY A 115 21.99 19.52 33.26
C GLY A 115 22.94 19.37 32.06
N LEU A 116 24.21 19.07 32.31
CA LEU A 116 25.20 18.87 31.23
C LEU A 116 24.88 17.63 30.38
N PRO A 117 24.58 16.45 30.97
CA PRO A 117 24.23 15.28 30.19
C PRO A 117 22.93 15.48 29.41
N THR A 118 21.89 16.09 29.98
CA THR A 118 20.64 16.37 29.23
C THR A 118 20.85 17.36 28.09
N LEU A 119 21.71 18.37 28.26
CA LEU A 119 22.07 19.31 27.20
C LEU A 119 22.88 18.61 26.09
N LEU A 120 23.84 17.76 26.46
CA LEU A 120 24.67 17.02 25.50
C LEU A 120 23.86 15.97 24.74
N ILE A 121 22.90 15.31 25.41
CA ILE A 121 21.93 14.41 24.77
C ILE A 121 21.03 15.21 23.82
N GLY A 122 20.49 16.34 24.26
CA GLY A 122 19.66 17.21 23.41
C GLY A 122 20.42 17.75 22.19
N TRP A 123 21.72 18.06 22.34
CA TRP A 123 22.58 18.48 21.24
C TRP A 123 22.92 17.33 20.29
N GLY A 124 23.20 16.13 20.84
CA GLY A 124 23.48 14.93 20.06
C GLY A 124 22.29 14.38 19.27
N ILE A 125 21.05 14.67 19.71
CA ILE A 125 19.82 14.27 18.97
C ILE A 125 19.56 15.18 17.76
N TYR A 126 20.07 16.41 17.75
CA TYR A 126 19.79 17.38 16.68
C TYR A 126 20.84 17.37 15.56
N ASP A 127 22.04 16.83 15.82
CA ASP A 127 23.16 16.79 14.89
C ASP A 127 23.90 15.45 14.99
N ASP A 128 23.65 14.58 14.01
CA ASP A 128 24.20 13.22 13.93
C ASP A 128 25.73 13.18 13.78
N GLU A 129 26.36 14.30 13.37
CA GLU A 129 27.81 14.41 13.19
C GLU A 129 28.54 15.03 14.39
N SER A 130 27.80 15.36 15.45
CA SER A 130 28.33 16.03 16.64
C SER A 130 29.22 15.09 17.49
N PRO A 131 30.20 15.63 18.25
CA PRO A 131 31.06 14.83 19.12
C PRO A 131 30.32 13.90 20.10
N PRO A 132 29.18 14.29 20.70
CA PRO A 132 28.36 13.40 21.53
C PRO A 132 27.74 12.22 20.76
N ALA A 133 27.28 12.43 19.53
CA ALA A 133 26.75 11.36 18.67
C ALA A 133 27.85 10.36 18.30
N LYS A 134 29.04 10.85 17.92
CA LYS A 134 30.22 10.00 17.66
C LYS A 134 30.69 9.22 18.89
N PHE A 135 30.57 9.82 20.09
CA PHE A 135 30.86 9.12 21.34
C PHE A 135 29.81 8.04 21.62
N ALA A 136 28.51 8.31 21.38
CA ALA A 136 27.44 7.32 21.48
C ALA A 136 27.63 6.15 20.51
N ASP A 137 28.16 6.41 19.31
CA ASP A 137 28.52 5.38 18.32
C ASP A 137 29.70 4.54 18.83
N MET A 138 30.74 5.19 19.36
CA MET A 138 31.94 4.54 19.89
C MET A 138 31.65 3.62 21.09
N ILE A 139 30.69 3.99 21.95
CA ILE A 139 30.27 3.17 23.10
C ILE A 139 29.16 2.17 22.75
N GLY A 140 28.75 2.09 21.48
CA GLY A 140 27.70 1.17 21.00
C GLY A 140 26.28 1.52 21.44
N LEU A 141 26.05 2.70 22.02
CA LEU A 141 24.74 3.14 22.49
C LEU A 141 23.78 3.37 21.31
N LYS A 142 24.28 3.83 20.16
CA LYS A 142 23.47 3.94 18.93
C LYS A 142 23.01 2.59 18.40
N GLY A 143 23.80 1.52 18.59
CA GLY A 143 23.36 0.16 18.26
C GLY A 143 22.26 -0.33 19.20
N LEU A 144 22.35 0.00 20.49
CA LEU A 144 21.32 -0.31 21.48
C LEU A 144 20.01 0.47 21.21
N ILE A 145 20.12 1.79 21.01
CA ILE A 145 18.98 2.66 20.66
C ILE A 145 18.40 2.21 19.32
N GLY A 146 19.25 1.92 18.34
CA GLY A 146 18.92 1.36 17.04
C GLY A 146 18.09 0.09 17.16
N SER A 147 18.51 -0.87 17.99
CA SER A 147 17.78 -2.12 18.20
C SER A 147 16.40 -1.93 18.84
N ILE A 148 16.27 -0.99 19.79
CA ILE A 148 14.99 -0.63 20.39
C ILE A 148 14.10 0.08 19.37
N THR A 149 14.65 1.02 18.60
CA THR A 149 13.89 1.73 17.56
C THR A 149 13.50 0.81 16.41
N GLU A 150 14.33 -0.16 16.06
CA GLU A 150 14.02 -1.18 15.05
C GLU A 150 12.90 -2.11 15.51
N GLU A 151 12.84 -2.45 16.80
CA GLU A 151 11.73 -3.24 17.37
C GLU A 151 10.39 -2.49 17.25
N TYR A 152 10.39 -1.17 17.49
CA TYR A 152 9.20 -0.34 17.29
C TYR A 152 8.90 -0.02 15.83
N ALA A 153 9.89 -0.11 14.95
CA ALA A 153 9.74 0.11 13.52
C ALA A 153 9.12 -1.10 12.80
N ARG A 154 9.21 -2.30 13.37
CA ARG A 154 8.65 -3.53 12.80
C ARG A 154 7.14 -3.60 13.01
N PRO A 155 6.40 -4.15 12.02
CA PRO A 155 5.00 -4.47 12.24
C PRO A 155 4.87 -5.50 13.36
N MET A 156 3.75 -5.46 14.09
CA MET A 156 3.53 -6.30 15.27
C MET A 156 3.55 -7.81 14.97
N ASN A 157 3.26 -8.20 13.73
CA ASN A 157 3.19 -9.59 13.29
C ASN A 157 4.26 -9.91 12.25
N ASN A 158 5.00 -11.01 12.46
CA ASN A 158 5.97 -11.51 11.49
C ASN A 158 5.32 -12.05 10.19
N LYS A 159 4.05 -12.45 10.28
CA LYS A 159 3.23 -12.88 9.14
C LYS A 159 2.01 -11.99 9.08
N LEU A 160 1.88 -11.23 8.00
CA LEU A 160 0.79 -10.28 7.81
C LEU A 160 -0.47 -10.97 7.33
N LEU A 161 -0.34 -12.02 6.50
CA LEU A 161 -1.48 -12.77 5.97
C LEU A 161 -1.54 -14.19 6.56
N PRO A 162 -2.74 -14.72 6.81
CA PRO A 162 -2.92 -16.12 7.19
C PRO A 162 -2.45 -17.05 6.07
N ASP A 163 -2.20 -18.31 6.42
CA ASP A 163 -1.90 -19.33 5.42
C ASP A 163 -3.15 -19.55 4.55
N TRP A 164 -2.95 -19.74 3.24
CA TRP A 164 -4.04 -19.88 2.26
C TRP A 164 -5.09 -20.93 2.67
N ASN A 165 -4.64 -22.07 3.23
CA ASN A 165 -5.52 -23.16 3.65
C ASN A 165 -6.39 -22.84 4.88
N GLN A 166 -6.11 -21.74 5.58
CA GLN A 166 -6.84 -21.31 6.78
C GLN A 166 -7.90 -20.25 6.47
N ILE A 167 -7.98 -19.77 5.23
CA ILE A 167 -8.94 -18.73 4.83
C ILE A 167 -10.36 -19.33 4.84
N PRO A 168 -11.32 -18.73 5.58
CA PRO A 168 -12.69 -19.21 5.56
C PRO A 168 -13.31 -19.03 4.17
N ASN A 169 -14.16 -19.97 3.75
CA ASN A 169 -14.87 -19.96 2.46
C ASN A 169 -14.02 -20.28 1.20
N VAL A 170 -12.73 -20.62 1.35
CA VAL A 170 -11.92 -21.16 0.25
C VAL A 170 -11.89 -22.69 0.35
N PRO A 171 -12.21 -23.44 -0.73
CA PRO A 171 -12.07 -24.89 -0.73
C PRO A 171 -10.60 -25.29 -0.46
N PRO A 172 -10.34 -26.29 0.42
CA PRO A 172 -8.98 -26.70 0.77
C PRO A 172 -8.11 -27.12 -0.43
N ASP A 173 -8.74 -27.56 -1.53
CA ASP A 173 -8.07 -28.04 -2.74
C ASP A 173 -7.77 -26.94 -3.77
N MET A 174 -8.10 -25.67 -3.48
CA MET A 174 -7.87 -24.57 -4.42
C MET A 174 -6.40 -24.11 -4.37
N PRO A 175 -5.67 -24.10 -5.50
CA PRO A 175 -4.30 -23.60 -5.52
C PRO A 175 -4.25 -22.10 -5.20
N CYS A 176 -3.19 -21.66 -4.54
CA CYS A 176 -2.97 -20.24 -4.25
C CYS A 176 -2.87 -19.45 -5.57
N PRO A 177 -3.75 -18.45 -5.79
CA PRO A 177 -3.65 -17.55 -6.93
C PRO A 177 -2.42 -16.64 -6.80
N HIS A 178 -2.16 -15.85 -7.83
CA HIS A 178 -1.19 -14.75 -7.72
C HIS A 178 -1.73 -13.68 -6.77
N THR A 179 -0.85 -12.96 -6.10
CA THR A 179 -1.25 -11.91 -5.16
C THR A 179 -1.07 -10.56 -5.81
N LEU A 180 -2.13 -9.74 -5.80
CA LEU A 180 -2.10 -8.37 -6.30
C LEU A 180 -2.15 -7.42 -5.09
N VAL A 181 -1.04 -6.76 -4.83
CA VAL A 181 -0.95 -5.74 -3.78
C VAL A 181 -1.29 -4.40 -4.41
N LEU A 182 -2.33 -3.75 -3.89
CA LEU A 182 -2.80 -2.46 -4.36
C LEU A 182 -2.60 -1.40 -3.28
N ASP A 183 -1.99 -0.28 -3.65
CA ASP A 183 -2.06 0.91 -2.82
C ASP A 183 -3.44 1.60 -2.94
N LEU A 184 -3.82 2.36 -1.91
CA LEU A 184 -5.09 3.10 -1.88
C LEU A 184 -4.94 4.52 -2.43
N GLU A 185 -3.98 5.27 -1.89
CA GLU A 185 -3.88 6.73 -2.03
C GLU A 185 -3.16 7.04 -3.33
N ASN A 186 -3.71 7.94 -4.15
CA ASN A 186 -3.15 8.27 -5.47
C ASN A 186 -3.06 7.09 -6.46
N THR A 187 -3.37 5.85 -6.06
CA THR A 187 -3.47 4.70 -6.95
C THR A 187 -4.93 4.39 -7.30
N LEU A 188 -5.80 4.17 -6.30
CA LEU A 188 -7.23 3.85 -6.50
C LEU A 188 -8.15 5.04 -6.22
N VAL A 189 -7.78 5.91 -5.27
CA VAL A 189 -8.55 7.08 -4.88
C VAL A 189 -7.67 8.31 -4.72
N SER A 190 -8.20 9.49 -5.07
CA SER A 190 -7.57 10.78 -4.77
C SER A 190 -8.24 11.39 -3.53
N ALA A 191 -7.45 11.81 -2.55
CA ALA A 191 -7.91 12.52 -1.37
C ALA A 191 -7.69 14.03 -1.54
N THR A 192 -8.75 14.82 -1.37
CA THR A 192 -8.70 16.28 -1.40
C THR A 192 -9.28 16.86 -0.12
N TRP A 193 -8.73 17.99 0.35
CA TRP A 193 -9.22 18.67 1.54
C TRP A 193 -9.77 20.05 1.22
N ASP A 194 -11.02 20.30 1.64
CA ASP A 194 -11.70 21.58 1.54
C ASP A 194 -12.03 22.15 2.92
N ARG A 195 -11.91 23.47 3.10
CA ARG A 195 -12.36 24.14 4.35
C ARG A 195 -13.86 23.94 4.66
N LYS A 196 -14.69 23.82 3.61
CA LYS A 196 -16.14 23.71 3.74
C LYS A 196 -16.62 22.29 4.01
N HIS A 197 -15.96 21.30 3.41
CA HIS A 197 -16.43 19.91 3.38
C HIS A 197 -15.46 18.94 4.08
N GLY A 198 -14.28 19.40 4.47
CA GLY A 198 -13.21 18.56 5.02
C GLY A 198 -12.59 17.66 3.96
N TRP A 199 -12.18 16.46 4.38
CA TRP A 199 -11.61 15.43 3.50
C TRP A 199 -12.68 14.84 2.58
N ARG A 200 -12.36 14.75 1.29
CA ARG A 200 -13.19 14.17 0.24
C ARG A 200 -12.35 13.22 -0.58
N HIS A 201 -12.91 12.06 -0.90
CA HIS A 201 -12.25 11.03 -1.69
C HIS A 201 -12.95 10.89 -3.04
N ALA A 202 -12.20 10.95 -4.13
CA ALA A 202 -12.66 10.70 -5.48
C ALA A 202 -12.15 9.34 -5.96
N LYS A 203 -13.01 8.56 -6.59
CA LYS A 203 -12.65 7.28 -7.19
C LYS A 203 -11.92 7.50 -8.50
N ARG A 204 -10.81 6.80 -8.72
CA ARG A 204 -10.17 6.75 -10.03
C ARG A 204 -11.13 6.11 -11.05
N PRO A 205 -11.24 6.63 -12.28
CA PRO A 205 -12.12 6.05 -13.29
C PRO A 205 -11.77 4.56 -13.55
N GLY A 206 -12.78 3.74 -13.75
CA GLY A 206 -12.60 2.30 -14.02
C GLY A 206 -12.27 1.41 -12.82
N VAL A 207 -12.05 1.97 -11.61
CA VAL A 207 -11.65 1.19 -10.42
C VAL A 207 -12.61 0.06 -10.06
N ASP A 208 -13.93 0.30 -10.13
CA ASP A 208 -14.92 -0.72 -9.76
C ASP A 208 -14.84 -1.94 -10.71
N LYS A 209 -14.64 -1.68 -12.01
CA LYS A 209 -14.50 -2.72 -13.03
C LYS A 209 -13.17 -3.45 -12.89
N PHE A 210 -12.09 -2.70 -12.64
CA PHE A 210 -10.76 -3.24 -12.40
C PHE A 210 -10.77 -4.25 -11.24
N LEU A 211 -11.34 -3.88 -10.09
CA LEU A 211 -11.42 -4.77 -8.92
C LEU A 211 -12.24 -6.04 -9.21
N GLN A 212 -13.35 -5.93 -9.93
CA GLN A 212 -14.17 -7.09 -10.34
C GLN A 212 -13.44 -8.05 -11.28
N GLU A 213 -12.67 -7.52 -12.23
CA GLU A 213 -11.92 -8.33 -13.18
C GLU A 213 -10.72 -8.99 -12.49
N MET A 214 -9.98 -8.24 -11.66
CA MET A 214 -8.81 -8.78 -10.94
C MET A 214 -9.18 -9.82 -9.88
N ALA A 215 -10.32 -9.68 -9.19
CA ALA A 215 -10.74 -10.61 -8.15
C ALA A 215 -10.95 -12.05 -8.64
N GLN A 216 -11.09 -12.26 -9.95
CA GLN A 216 -11.22 -13.60 -10.56
C GLN A 216 -9.88 -14.32 -10.73
N TYR A 217 -8.77 -13.57 -10.82
CA TYR A 217 -7.44 -14.11 -11.13
C TYR A 217 -6.46 -13.97 -9.97
N TYR A 218 -6.65 -12.97 -9.12
CA TYR A 218 -5.73 -12.56 -8.08
C TYR A 218 -6.36 -12.61 -6.68
N GLU A 219 -5.54 -12.93 -5.68
CA GLU A 219 -5.79 -12.55 -4.30
C GLU A 219 -5.46 -11.06 -4.13
N ILE A 220 -6.49 -10.22 -4.04
CA ILE A 220 -6.30 -8.77 -3.88
C ILE A 220 -6.03 -8.44 -2.41
N VAL A 221 -4.88 -7.81 -2.18
CA VAL A 221 -4.44 -7.31 -0.87
C VAL A 221 -4.31 -5.80 -0.98
N LEU A 222 -5.13 -5.06 -0.25
CA LEU A 222 -4.94 -3.63 -0.11
C LEU A 222 -3.82 -3.38 0.89
N TYR A 223 -2.80 -2.62 0.53
CA TYR A 223 -1.69 -2.30 1.41
C TYR A 223 -1.39 -0.81 1.34
N SER A 224 -1.86 -0.07 2.35
CA SER A 224 -1.74 1.39 2.40
C SER A 224 -0.88 1.85 3.58
N PRO A 225 -0.04 2.89 3.41
CA PRO A 225 0.72 3.52 4.49
C PRO A 225 -0.19 4.36 5.43
N SER A 226 -1.47 4.49 5.10
CA SER A 226 -2.42 5.29 5.85
C SER A 226 -2.95 4.56 7.09
N ILE A 227 -3.46 5.31 8.07
CA ILE A 227 -3.97 4.76 9.33
C ILE A 227 -5.34 4.10 9.06
N GLU A 228 -5.57 2.91 9.62
CA GLU A 228 -6.81 2.13 9.45
C GLU A 228 -8.06 2.98 9.67
N GLY A 229 -8.12 3.75 10.77
CA GLY A 229 -9.29 4.57 11.10
C GLY A 229 -9.69 5.63 10.08
N VAL A 230 -8.78 6.00 9.16
CA VAL A 230 -9.05 6.96 8.07
C VAL A 230 -9.33 6.23 6.76
N ALA A 231 -8.53 5.21 6.45
CA ALA A 231 -8.62 4.49 5.18
C ALA A 231 -9.79 3.50 5.12
N GLN A 232 -10.10 2.80 6.21
CA GLN A 232 -11.12 1.76 6.24
C GLN A 232 -12.51 2.22 5.78
N PRO A 233 -13.05 3.38 6.21
CA PRO A 233 -14.34 3.88 5.70
C PRO A 233 -14.35 4.15 4.19
N VAL A 234 -13.19 4.54 3.63
CA VAL A 234 -13.02 4.79 2.19
C VAL A 234 -13.06 3.47 1.43
N VAL A 235 -12.34 2.46 1.92
CA VAL A 235 -12.31 1.12 1.32
C VAL A 235 -13.68 0.47 1.35
N VAL A 236 -14.39 0.53 2.49
CA VAL A 236 -15.77 0.02 2.60
C VAL A 236 -16.73 0.70 1.61
N SER A 237 -16.50 1.97 1.30
CA SER A 237 -17.31 2.71 0.32
C SER A 237 -16.93 2.40 -1.13
N LEU A 238 -15.66 2.06 -1.37
CA LEU A 238 -15.08 1.71 -2.67
C LEU A 238 -15.47 0.29 -3.06
N ASP A 239 -15.18 -0.69 -2.20
CA ASP A 239 -15.38 -2.12 -2.46
C ASP A 239 -16.70 -2.63 -1.86
N LYS A 240 -17.79 -2.39 -2.58
CA LYS A 240 -19.13 -2.86 -2.19
C LYS A 240 -19.34 -4.36 -2.45
N GLN A 241 -18.50 -4.97 -3.27
CA GLN A 241 -18.64 -6.35 -3.72
C GLN A 241 -17.77 -7.32 -2.92
N GLY A 242 -16.84 -6.81 -2.11
CA GLY A 242 -15.91 -7.63 -1.33
C GLY A 242 -14.84 -8.27 -2.23
N CYS A 243 -14.38 -7.56 -3.25
CA CYS A 243 -13.29 -7.99 -4.12
C CYS A 243 -11.93 -8.05 -3.39
N ILE A 244 -11.73 -7.19 -2.38
CA ILE A 244 -10.50 -7.13 -1.58
C ILE A 244 -10.58 -8.14 -0.44
N LEU A 245 -9.66 -9.10 -0.42
CA LEU A 245 -9.63 -10.18 0.58
C LEU A 245 -8.96 -9.75 1.88
N HIS A 246 -7.88 -8.98 1.78
CA HIS A 246 -7.07 -8.55 2.92
C HIS A 246 -6.80 -7.05 2.85
N GLN A 247 -6.85 -6.40 4.01
CA GLN A 247 -6.63 -4.96 4.16
C GLN A 247 -5.51 -4.77 5.17
N LEU A 248 -4.40 -4.19 4.71
CA LEU A 248 -3.22 -3.86 5.49
C LEU A 248 -3.03 -2.35 5.48
N TYR A 249 -2.77 -1.81 6.65
CA TYR A 249 -2.64 -0.38 6.89
C TYR A 249 -1.25 -0.06 7.47
N ARG A 250 -1.06 1.18 7.91
CA ARG A 250 0.19 1.67 8.51
C ARG A 250 0.82 0.73 9.54
N GLU A 251 0.02 0.11 10.39
CA GLU A 251 0.50 -0.80 11.45
C GLU A 251 1.19 -2.06 10.92
N SER A 252 0.94 -2.40 9.66
CA SER A 252 1.58 -3.52 8.95
C SER A 252 2.85 -3.12 8.19
N THR A 253 3.12 -1.81 8.03
CA THR A 253 4.30 -1.31 7.32
C THR A 253 5.55 -1.30 8.21
N TYR A 254 6.72 -1.38 7.58
CA TYR A 254 8.01 -1.20 8.22
C TYR A 254 8.45 0.26 8.16
N TYR A 255 8.63 0.92 9.31
CA TYR A 255 9.06 2.31 9.32
C TYR A 255 10.59 2.43 9.26
N MET A 256 11.14 2.83 8.12
CA MET A 256 12.58 2.94 7.93
C MET A 256 12.94 4.25 7.25
N ASN A 257 13.94 4.95 7.79
CA ASN A 257 14.47 6.21 7.23
C ASN A 257 13.41 7.29 6.97
N GLY A 258 12.38 7.36 7.83
CA GLY A 258 11.32 8.35 7.69
C GLY A 258 10.16 7.95 6.77
N VAL A 259 10.26 6.79 6.09
CA VAL A 259 9.28 6.28 5.13
C VAL A 259 8.61 5.02 5.65
N HIS A 260 7.31 4.86 5.38
CA HIS A 260 6.58 3.63 5.62
C HIS A 260 6.78 2.69 4.44
N VAL A 261 7.47 1.58 4.68
CA VAL A 261 7.88 0.63 3.66
C VAL A 261 7.00 -0.61 3.73
N LYS A 262 6.50 -1.04 2.58
CA LYS A 262 5.70 -2.24 2.39
C LYS A 262 6.64 -3.43 2.20
N ASP A 263 6.87 -4.18 3.27
CA ASP A 263 7.65 -5.43 3.18
C ASP A 263 6.79 -6.57 2.61
N LEU A 264 7.12 -7.03 1.40
CA LEU A 264 6.41 -8.13 0.75
C LEU A 264 6.78 -9.49 1.32
N ASN A 265 7.96 -9.63 1.93
CA ASN A 265 8.40 -10.91 2.50
C ASN A 265 7.55 -11.29 3.73
N SER A 266 7.07 -10.28 4.46
CA SER A 266 6.17 -10.44 5.60
C SER A 266 4.73 -10.81 5.20
N LEU A 267 4.35 -10.75 3.92
CA LEU A 267 3.01 -11.13 3.44
C LEU A 267 2.73 -12.64 3.49
N ASN A 268 3.73 -13.49 3.77
CA ASN A 268 3.55 -14.95 3.80
C ASN A 268 3.00 -15.49 2.46
N ARG A 269 3.48 -14.92 1.34
CA ARG A 269 3.20 -15.32 -0.05
C ARG A 269 4.52 -15.39 -0.80
N ASN A 270 4.53 -16.10 -1.92
CA ASN A 270 5.74 -16.20 -2.74
C ASN A 270 5.95 -14.89 -3.51
N THR A 271 7.02 -14.15 -3.21
CA THR A 271 7.39 -12.87 -3.84
C THR A 271 7.42 -12.94 -5.36
N ASN A 272 7.77 -14.09 -5.95
CA ASN A 272 7.77 -14.32 -7.40
C ASN A 272 6.37 -14.26 -8.05
N ARG A 273 5.31 -14.32 -7.24
CA ARG A 273 3.90 -14.29 -7.67
C ARG A 273 3.16 -13.07 -7.14
N ILE A 274 3.87 -12.10 -6.55
CA ILE A 274 3.30 -10.86 -6.03
C ILE A 274 3.53 -9.75 -7.06
N ILE A 275 2.47 -9.05 -7.44
CA ILE A 275 2.56 -7.82 -8.22
C ILE A 275 2.10 -6.68 -7.32
N VAL A 276 2.87 -5.58 -7.27
CA VAL A 276 2.51 -4.38 -6.52
C VAL A 276 2.15 -3.26 -7.50
N LEU A 277 0.96 -2.69 -7.38
CA LEU A 277 0.62 -1.42 -8.01
C LEU A 277 0.66 -0.31 -6.97
N ASP A 278 1.58 0.61 -7.17
CA ASP A 278 1.85 1.73 -6.26
C ASP A 278 2.30 2.94 -7.08
N ASP A 279 2.04 4.15 -6.60
CA ASP A 279 2.55 5.37 -7.22
C ASP A 279 3.95 5.75 -6.71
N SER A 280 4.28 5.33 -5.47
CA SER A 280 5.52 5.67 -4.78
C SER A 280 6.53 4.51 -4.78
N PRO A 281 7.69 4.65 -5.46
CA PRO A 281 8.73 3.63 -5.43
C PRO A 281 9.46 3.53 -4.08
N GLU A 282 9.38 4.57 -3.24
CA GLU A 282 10.03 4.60 -1.93
C GLU A 282 9.34 3.64 -0.94
N GLU A 283 8.02 3.45 -1.08
CA GLU A 283 7.25 2.55 -0.23
C GLU A 283 7.55 1.08 -0.52
N VAL A 284 8.00 0.74 -1.74
CA VAL A 284 8.31 -0.64 -2.16
C VAL A 284 9.83 -0.84 -2.33
N GLN A 285 10.65 -0.05 -1.63
CA GLN A 285 12.11 -0.07 -1.80
C GLN A 285 12.79 -1.40 -1.44
N LEU A 286 12.13 -2.28 -0.68
CA LEU A 286 12.67 -3.61 -0.34
C LEU A 286 12.52 -4.61 -1.49
N ASN A 287 11.52 -4.42 -2.36
CA ASN A 287 11.21 -5.32 -3.48
C ASN A 287 10.84 -4.52 -4.76
N PRO A 288 11.75 -3.69 -5.27
CA PRO A 288 11.49 -2.86 -6.45
C PRO A 288 11.22 -3.67 -7.72
N GLU A 289 11.63 -4.94 -7.77
CA GLU A 289 11.39 -5.85 -8.88
C GLU A 289 9.93 -6.28 -9.07
N ASN A 290 9.10 -6.12 -8.04
CA ASN A 290 7.67 -6.45 -8.05
C ASN A 290 6.76 -5.25 -8.30
N LEU A 291 7.33 -4.05 -8.36
CA LEU A 291 6.61 -2.79 -8.48
C LEU A 291 6.26 -2.47 -9.94
N ILE A 292 4.97 -2.30 -10.20
CA ILE A 292 4.44 -1.60 -11.36
C ILE A 292 4.09 -0.19 -10.89
N ARG A 293 4.91 0.78 -11.30
CA ARG A 293 4.70 2.17 -10.91
C ARG A 293 3.51 2.76 -11.67
N VAL A 294 2.49 3.19 -10.95
CA VAL A 294 1.32 3.85 -11.50
C VAL A 294 1.53 5.37 -11.44
N LYS A 295 0.98 6.12 -12.40
CA LYS A 295 0.95 7.58 -12.27
C LYS A 295 0.05 7.97 -11.10
N PRO A 296 0.50 8.87 -10.21
CA PRO A 296 -0.32 9.39 -9.14
C PRO A 296 -1.60 10.02 -9.69
N TYR A 297 -2.74 9.58 -9.17
CA TYR A 297 -4.05 10.17 -9.41
C TYR A 297 -4.23 11.33 -8.43
N ASP A 298 -3.76 12.50 -8.82
CA ASP A 298 -3.78 13.73 -8.03
C ASP A 298 -5.02 14.59 -8.32
N ASP A 299 -5.44 14.71 -9.58
CA ASP A 299 -6.61 15.47 -9.98
C ASP A 299 -7.90 14.62 -9.95
N PRO A 300 -8.80 14.84 -8.96
CA PRO A 300 -10.08 14.14 -8.88
C PRO A 300 -11.05 14.47 -10.03
N ASN A 301 -10.78 15.51 -10.83
CA ASN A 301 -11.61 15.87 -11.98
C ASN A 301 -11.16 15.18 -13.27
N ASN A 302 -9.99 14.54 -13.27
CA ASN A 302 -9.53 13.79 -14.43
C ASN A 302 -10.37 12.53 -14.57
N ARG A 303 -11.37 12.61 -15.46
CA ARG A 303 -12.27 11.51 -15.81
C ARG A 303 -11.79 10.69 -17.01
N ASP A 304 -10.80 11.22 -17.72
CA ASP A 304 -10.22 10.62 -18.90
C ASP A 304 -9.04 9.70 -18.54
N ASP A 305 -8.67 9.63 -17.25
CA ASP A 305 -7.71 8.63 -16.74
C ASP A 305 -8.22 7.22 -17.01
N ASP A 306 -7.46 6.46 -17.80
CA ASP A 306 -7.78 5.10 -18.19
C ASP A 306 -6.70 4.09 -17.76
N THR A 307 -5.69 4.53 -16.99
CA THR A 307 -4.51 3.74 -16.60
C THR A 307 -4.86 2.37 -16.04
N LEU A 308 -5.82 2.28 -15.11
CA LEU A 308 -6.25 0.99 -14.54
C LEU A 308 -6.84 0.05 -15.59
N SER A 309 -7.64 0.59 -16.52
CA SER A 309 -8.24 -0.20 -17.59
C SER A 309 -7.19 -0.68 -18.60
N ARG A 310 -6.16 0.14 -18.85
CA ARG A 310 -5.09 -0.15 -19.80
C ARG A 310 -4.12 -1.21 -19.30
N ILE A 311 -3.78 -1.22 -18.02
CA ILE A 311 -2.87 -2.23 -17.44
C ILE A 311 -3.56 -3.58 -17.19
N THR A 312 -4.90 -3.59 -17.11
CA THR A 312 -5.70 -4.79 -16.81
C THR A 312 -5.36 -6.00 -17.70
N PRO A 313 -5.28 -5.89 -19.04
CA PRO A 313 -5.00 -7.04 -19.90
C PRO A 313 -3.63 -7.69 -19.64
N PHE A 314 -2.62 -6.86 -19.34
CA PHE A 314 -1.29 -7.33 -18.97
C PHE A 314 -1.32 -8.12 -17.65
N LEU A 315 -2.03 -7.61 -16.64
CA LEU A 315 -2.19 -8.33 -15.37
C LEU A 315 -2.94 -9.66 -15.57
N ILE A 316 -3.99 -9.71 -16.39
CA ILE A 316 -4.69 -10.98 -16.67
C ILE A 316 -3.74 -11.99 -17.33
N GLU A 317 -2.91 -11.55 -18.28
CA GLU A 317 -1.93 -12.41 -18.92
C GLU A 317 -0.91 -12.97 -17.92
N CYS A 318 -0.38 -12.13 -17.04
CA CYS A 318 0.56 -12.56 -15.99
C CYS A 318 -0.01 -13.68 -15.11
N ALA A 319 -1.27 -13.56 -14.69
CA ALA A 319 -1.91 -14.60 -13.87
C ALA A 319 -2.26 -15.87 -14.67
N THR A 320 -2.65 -15.71 -15.93
CA THR A 320 -3.11 -16.83 -16.78
C THR A 320 -1.95 -17.74 -17.17
N GLU A 321 -0.84 -17.15 -17.61
CA GLU A 321 0.36 -17.88 -18.03
C GLU A 321 1.26 -18.27 -16.84
N ASN A 322 0.93 -17.81 -15.62
CA ASN A 322 1.66 -18.10 -14.38
C ASN A 322 3.15 -17.77 -14.51
N TYR A 323 3.44 -16.56 -14.98
CA TYR A 323 4.80 -16.06 -15.13
C TYR A 323 5.45 -15.76 -13.79
N ASP A 324 6.79 -15.84 -13.77
CA ASP A 324 7.60 -15.29 -12.69
C ASP A 324 7.64 -13.75 -12.79
N VAL A 325 6.97 -13.06 -11.85
CA VAL A 325 6.70 -11.63 -11.92
C VAL A 325 8.00 -10.80 -12.06
N PRO A 326 9.03 -10.96 -11.21
CA PRO A 326 10.26 -10.19 -11.33
C PRO A 326 10.96 -10.35 -12.68
N THR A 327 10.89 -11.55 -13.27
CA THR A 327 11.51 -11.84 -14.56
C THR A 327 10.80 -11.13 -15.71
N VAL A 328 9.46 -11.09 -15.68
CA VAL A 328 8.66 -10.37 -16.68
C VAL A 328 8.84 -8.86 -16.52
N LEU A 329 8.69 -8.33 -15.30
CA LEU A 329 8.79 -6.89 -15.04
C LEU A 329 10.18 -6.33 -15.34
N ARG A 330 11.24 -7.14 -15.26
CA ARG A 330 12.59 -6.73 -15.69
C ARG A 330 12.65 -6.27 -17.14
N GLN A 331 11.82 -6.84 -18.03
CA GLN A 331 11.73 -6.41 -19.43
C GLN A 331 11.14 -5.01 -19.59
N PHE A 332 10.36 -4.58 -18.59
CA PHE A 332 9.66 -3.31 -18.58
C PHE A 332 10.28 -2.27 -17.64
N LYS A 333 11.51 -2.52 -17.16
CA LYS A 333 12.17 -1.67 -16.17
C LYS A 333 12.28 -0.22 -16.66
N GLY A 334 11.75 0.70 -15.86
CA GLY A 334 11.77 2.14 -16.14
C GLY A 334 10.54 2.67 -16.89
N MET A 335 9.62 1.80 -17.29
CA MET A 335 8.29 2.19 -17.77
C MET A 335 7.31 2.28 -16.59
N ASP A 336 6.35 3.18 -16.70
CA ASP A 336 5.18 3.25 -15.84
C ASP A 336 4.08 2.29 -16.33
N ALA A 337 2.99 2.18 -15.57
CA ALA A 337 1.85 1.32 -15.92
C ALA A 337 1.29 1.61 -17.33
N ASP A 338 1.22 2.88 -17.73
CA ASP A 338 0.75 3.26 -19.07
C ASP A 338 1.74 2.80 -20.15
N GLY A 339 3.04 3.02 -19.96
CA GLY A 339 4.07 2.57 -20.90
C GLY A 339 4.14 1.04 -21.02
N ILE A 340 3.90 0.32 -19.93
CA ILE A 340 3.76 -1.15 -19.94
C ILE A 340 2.54 -1.53 -20.78
N ALA A 341 1.40 -0.86 -20.58
CA ALA A 341 0.20 -1.12 -21.36
C ALA A 341 0.39 -0.82 -22.85
N ASP A 342 1.04 0.29 -23.21
CA ASP A 342 1.38 0.66 -24.59
C ASP A 342 2.24 -0.41 -25.28
N GLU A 343 3.30 -0.87 -24.60
CA GLU A 343 4.20 -1.89 -25.14
C GLU A 343 3.53 -3.26 -25.22
N HIS A 344 2.70 -3.60 -24.23
CA HIS A 344 1.89 -4.82 -24.25
C HIS A 344 0.90 -4.85 -25.41
N GLU A 345 0.18 -3.75 -25.62
CA GLU A 345 -0.75 -3.60 -26.74
C GLU A 345 -0.03 -3.69 -28.09
N ARG A 346 1.15 -3.05 -28.21
CA ARG A 346 2.01 -3.15 -29.40
C ARG A 346 2.44 -4.59 -29.68
N ARG A 347 2.84 -5.35 -28.65
CA ARG A 347 3.20 -6.77 -28.79
C ARG A 347 2.00 -7.60 -29.24
N ILE A 348 0.83 -7.39 -28.66
CA ILE A 348 -0.39 -8.10 -29.09
C ILE A 348 -0.74 -7.77 -30.54
N ALA A 349 -0.64 -6.50 -30.93
CA ALA A 349 -0.93 -6.07 -32.29
C ALA A 349 0.04 -6.67 -33.32
N SER A 350 1.34 -6.75 -33.00
CA SER A 350 2.33 -7.39 -33.88
C SER A 350 2.06 -8.88 -34.06
N TYR A 351 1.73 -9.60 -32.99
CA TYR A 351 1.35 -11.02 -33.07
C TYR A 351 0.08 -11.24 -33.89
N LYS A 352 -0.94 -10.38 -33.75
CA LYS A 352 -2.17 -10.45 -34.56
C LYS A 352 -1.87 -10.23 -36.05
N ALA A 353 -1.09 -9.20 -36.38
CA ALA A 353 -0.73 -8.89 -37.76
C ALA A 353 0.11 -9.99 -38.42
N GLU A 354 1.07 -10.58 -37.68
CA GLU A 354 1.88 -11.70 -38.18
C GLU A 354 1.01 -12.93 -38.48
N ARG A 355 0.06 -13.24 -37.59
CA ARG A 355 -0.88 -14.35 -37.76
C ARG A 355 -1.81 -14.15 -38.96
N GLU A 356 -2.30 -12.93 -39.16
CA GLU A 356 -3.09 -12.55 -40.34
C GLU A 356 -2.27 -12.67 -41.63
N ALA A 357 -1.00 -12.24 -41.62
CA ALA A 357 -0.10 -12.39 -42.75
C ALA A 357 0.19 -13.86 -43.08
N MET A 358 0.38 -14.73 -42.07
CA MET A 358 0.52 -16.17 -42.27
C MET A 358 -0.76 -16.79 -42.84
N SER A 359 -1.94 -16.39 -42.33
CA SER A 359 -3.23 -16.84 -42.84
C SER A 359 -3.45 -16.45 -44.30
N MET A 360 -3.11 -15.21 -44.68
CA MET A 360 -3.22 -14.74 -46.07
C MET A 360 -2.22 -15.43 -47.01
N ARG A 361 -1.01 -15.75 -46.53
CA ARG A 361 -0.03 -16.54 -47.29
C ARG A 361 -0.50 -17.99 -47.53
N GLY A 362 -1.22 -18.58 -46.57
CA GLY A 362 -1.80 -19.92 -46.69
C GLY A 362 -2.94 -20.03 -47.72
N LEU A 363 -3.79 -19.00 -47.85
CA LEU A 363 -4.85 -18.95 -48.87
C LEU A 363 -4.36 -18.50 -50.27
N GLY A 364 -3.33 -17.65 -50.34
CA GLY A 364 -2.81 -17.10 -51.59
C GLY A 364 -2.07 -18.08 -52.51
N SER A 365 -1.68 -19.26 -52.00
CA SER A 365 -1.00 -20.30 -52.79
C SER A 365 -1.94 -21.10 -53.70
N LEU A 366 -3.26 -20.98 -53.55
CA LEU A 366 -4.25 -21.73 -54.35
C LEU A 366 -5.04 -20.86 -55.35
N SER A 367 -4.94 -19.53 -55.26
CA SER A 367 -5.68 -18.61 -56.14
C SER A 367 -4.85 -18.01 -57.28
N SER A 368 -3.54 -18.30 -57.37
CA SER A 368 -2.68 -17.85 -58.49
C SER A 368 -2.59 -18.85 -59.66
N ARG A 369 -3.49 -19.84 -59.74
CA ARG A 369 -3.55 -20.79 -60.87
C ARG A 369 -4.90 -20.75 -61.60
N LYS A 370 -5.33 -19.56 -62.02
CA LYS A 370 -6.29 -19.42 -63.13
C LYS A 370 -6.10 -18.08 -63.86
N GLY A 371 -5.33 -18.14 -64.94
CA GLY A 371 -5.36 -17.17 -66.03
C GLY A 371 -4.14 -16.24 -66.07
N PHE A 372 -3.11 -16.62 -66.84
CA PHE A 372 -2.74 -15.93 -68.07
C PHE A 372 -1.77 -16.83 -68.85
N GLY A 373 -2.06 -17.01 -70.13
CA GLY A 373 -1.36 -17.93 -71.01
C GLY A 373 0.04 -17.44 -71.42
N ALA A 374 0.84 -18.44 -71.76
CA ALA A 374 1.97 -18.44 -72.69
C ALA A 374 3.35 -17.89 -72.25
N LEU A 375 4.32 -18.80 -72.37
CA LEU A 375 5.74 -18.65 -72.69
C LEU A 375 6.74 -18.24 -71.59
N SER A 376 7.41 -19.23 -70.98
CA SER A 376 8.75 -19.64 -71.44
C SER A 376 9.37 -20.71 -70.53
N ILE A 377 10.14 -21.57 -71.19
CA ILE A 377 10.76 -22.82 -70.74
C ILE A 377 11.99 -22.57 -69.84
N ARG A 378 12.13 -23.34 -68.74
CA ARG A 378 13.44 -23.89 -68.31
C ARG A 378 13.33 -25.05 -67.29
N LYS A 379 13.48 -26.27 -67.83
CA LYS A 379 14.38 -27.39 -67.46
C LYS A 379 14.53 -27.85 -65.98
N ARG A 380 14.03 -29.08 -65.73
CA ARG A 380 14.47 -30.21 -64.87
C ARG A 380 14.96 -29.99 -63.42
N GLY A 381 14.51 -30.89 -62.53
CA GLY A 381 15.27 -31.39 -61.38
C GLY A 381 14.38 -32.04 -60.31
N ASP A 382 14.60 -33.32 -60.04
CA ASP A 382 13.87 -34.20 -59.10
C ASP A 382 13.70 -33.66 -57.68
N LEU A 383 12.51 -33.82 -57.09
CA LEU A 383 12.32 -34.08 -55.65
C LEU A 383 11.06 -34.94 -55.42
N PRO A 384 11.08 -35.90 -54.48
CA PRO A 384 10.08 -36.95 -54.32
C PRO A 384 8.80 -36.46 -53.62
N ALA A 385 7.67 -37.09 -53.95
CA ALA A 385 6.37 -36.80 -53.37
C ALA A 385 6.28 -37.28 -51.91
N PRO A 386 5.91 -36.41 -50.94
CA PRO A 386 5.47 -36.84 -49.62
C PRO A 386 3.94 -37.00 -49.58
N GLU A 387 3.54 -37.97 -48.76
CA GLU A 387 2.27 -38.67 -48.76
C GLU A 387 1.07 -37.85 -48.26
N LEU A 388 -0.11 -38.25 -48.74
CA LEU A 388 -1.42 -37.78 -48.27
C LEU A 388 -1.64 -38.17 -46.80
N PRO A 389 -2.20 -37.27 -45.96
CA PRO A 389 -3.06 -37.67 -44.86
C PRO A 389 -4.55 -37.61 -45.27
N PRO A 390 -5.41 -38.45 -44.68
CA PRO A 390 -6.78 -38.65 -45.14
C PRO A 390 -7.79 -37.65 -44.54
N GLU A 391 -8.86 -37.49 -45.31
CA GLU A 391 -10.24 -37.15 -44.93
C GLU A 391 -10.70 -35.67 -44.82
N ALA A 392 -11.87 -35.46 -45.40
CA ALA A 392 -12.51 -34.18 -45.74
C ALA A 392 -13.45 -33.66 -44.62
N PRO A 393 -13.96 -32.42 -44.71
CA PRO A 393 -14.46 -31.62 -43.58
C PRO A 393 -16.00 -31.70 -43.40
N LYS A 394 -16.50 -31.38 -42.19
CA LYS A 394 -17.88 -30.90 -41.91
C LYS A 394 -17.92 -30.06 -40.61
N PRO A 395 -18.96 -29.23 -40.35
CA PRO A 395 -19.23 -27.92 -40.95
C PRO A 395 -19.22 -26.79 -39.89
N ALA A 396 -19.25 -25.55 -40.37
CA ALA A 396 -19.23 -24.32 -39.57
C ALA A 396 -20.42 -24.20 -38.58
N GLY A 397 -20.12 -23.72 -37.37
CA GLY A 397 -21.14 -23.25 -36.43
C GLY A 397 -20.71 -23.16 -34.96
N ALA A 398 -19.71 -22.33 -34.64
CA ALA A 398 -19.57 -21.58 -33.37
C ALA A 398 -18.16 -20.95 -33.29
N ILE A 399 -18.08 -19.65 -33.06
CA ILE A 399 -16.83 -18.95 -32.75
C ILE A 399 -16.43 -19.37 -31.33
N GLN A 400 -15.43 -20.23 -31.20
CA GLN A 400 -14.77 -20.53 -29.93
C GLN A 400 -13.69 -19.46 -29.67
N PRO A 401 -13.58 -18.88 -28.46
CA PRO A 401 -12.46 -18.01 -28.12
C PRO A 401 -11.15 -18.80 -28.11
N ILE A 402 -10.10 -18.15 -28.59
CA ILE A 402 -8.74 -18.66 -28.79
C ILE A 402 -8.13 -19.08 -27.43
N THR A 403 -7.52 -20.26 -27.35
CA THR A 403 -6.74 -20.70 -26.18
C THR A 403 -5.25 -20.79 -26.53
N SER A 404 -4.36 -20.42 -25.59
CA SER A 404 -2.90 -20.28 -25.79
C SER A 404 -2.19 -21.56 -26.27
N LYS A 405 -2.84 -22.73 -26.24
CA LYS A 405 -2.26 -24.00 -26.72
C LYS A 405 -2.09 -24.07 -28.25
N ASP A 406 -2.82 -23.26 -29.02
CA ASP A 406 -2.63 -23.15 -30.47
C ASP A 406 -1.54 -22.14 -30.88
N LEU A 407 -0.92 -21.44 -29.91
CA LEU A 407 0.07 -20.40 -30.16
C LEU A 407 1.53 -20.89 -30.17
N VAL A 408 1.80 -22.10 -29.68
CA VAL A 408 3.18 -22.62 -29.53
C VAL A 408 3.35 -23.92 -30.33
N LYS A 409 4.18 -23.87 -31.38
CA LYS A 409 4.74 -25.07 -32.01
C LYS A 409 5.88 -25.62 -31.15
N ASP A 410 5.73 -26.89 -30.77
CA ASP A 410 6.76 -27.90 -30.50
C ASP A 410 8.06 -27.43 -29.82
N GLY A 411 7.99 -27.27 -28.50
CA GLY A 411 9.12 -27.40 -27.57
C GLY A 411 8.90 -28.63 -26.65
N PRO A 412 9.94 -29.18 -26.01
CA PRO A 412 9.82 -30.43 -25.26
C PRO A 412 8.74 -30.29 -24.17
N GLN A 413 7.80 -31.25 -24.17
CA GLN A 413 6.67 -31.24 -23.24
C GLN A 413 7.18 -31.37 -21.81
N ILE A 414 7.22 -30.25 -21.08
CA ILE A 414 7.33 -30.25 -19.62
C ILE A 414 5.90 -30.26 -19.09
N GLU A 415 5.47 -31.46 -18.71
CA GLU A 415 4.20 -31.75 -18.07
C GLU A 415 4.15 -31.16 -16.65
N GLN A 416 3.90 -29.87 -16.52
CA GLN A 416 3.52 -29.25 -15.24
C GLN A 416 2.53 -28.09 -15.46
N GLN A 417 1.24 -28.41 -15.60
CA GLN A 417 0.15 -27.43 -15.45
C GLN A 417 -0.46 -27.54 -14.06
N HIS A 418 0.08 -26.78 -13.10
CA HIS A 418 -0.54 -26.54 -11.79
C HIS A 418 -0.81 -25.05 -11.61
N GLY A 419 -2.05 -24.62 -11.88
CA GLY A 419 -2.54 -23.25 -11.70
C GLY A 419 -4.08 -23.19 -11.64
N VAL A 420 -4.65 -22.04 -11.25
CA VAL A 420 -6.10 -21.84 -11.01
C VAL A 420 -6.93 -22.09 -12.29
N VAL A 421 -6.43 -21.65 -13.45
CA VAL A 421 -7.07 -21.86 -14.76
C VAL A 421 -7.03 -23.33 -15.18
N GLY A 422 -5.94 -24.04 -14.86
CA GLY A 422 -5.81 -25.48 -15.08
C GLY A 422 -6.77 -26.29 -14.19
N TRP A 423 -6.94 -25.87 -12.94
CA TRP A 423 -7.90 -26.47 -11.99
C TRP A 423 -9.35 -26.27 -12.45
N LEU A 424 -9.72 -25.05 -12.90
CA LEU A 424 -11.06 -24.77 -13.43
C LEU A 424 -11.36 -25.61 -14.67
N SER A 425 -10.41 -25.69 -15.60
CA SER A 425 -10.53 -26.49 -16.83
C SER A 425 -10.64 -27.98 -16.53
N LYS A 426 -9.86 -28.50 -15.57
CA LYS A 426 -9.93 -29.89 -15.11
C LYS A 426 -11.30 -30.21 -14.51
N ARG A 427 -11.84 -29.32 -13.69
CA ARG A 427 -13.15 -29.48 -13.05
C ARG A 427 -14.31 -29.41 -14.06
N GLN A 428 -14.20 -28.55 -15.08
CA GLN A 428 -15.15 -28.52 -16.20
C GLN A 428 -15.09 -29.81 -17.02
N LYS A 429 -13.90 -30.36 -17.24
CA LYS A 429 -13.70 -31.64 -17.92
C LYS A 429 -14.26 -32.81 -17.12
N GLU A 430 -14.00 -32.89 -15.81
CA GLU A 430 -14.56 -33.91 -14.91
C GLU A 430 -16.10 -33.85 -14.87
N ASN A 431 -16.68 -32.64 -14.79
CA ASN A 431 -18.13 -32.46 -14.89
C ASN A 431 -18.68 -32.90 -16.26
N ALA A 432 -17.97 -32.62 -17.36
CA ALA A 432 -18.37 -33.07 -18.69
C ALA A 432 -18.29 -34.59 -18.86
N GLU A 433 -17.26 -35.23 -18.30
CA GLU A 433 -17.09 -36.68 -18.26
C GLU A 433 -18.20 -37.35 -17.42
N GLU A 434 -18.55 -36.79 -16.26
CA GLU A 434 -19.68 -37.26 -15.47
C GLU A 434 -21.01 -37.18 -16.24
N GLN A 435 -21.22 -36.09 -16.99
CA GLN A 435 -22.43 -35.92 -17.81
C GLN A 435 -22.46 -36.94 -18.96
N MET A 436 -21.34 -37.19 -19.63
CA MET A 436 -21.25 -38.26 -20.63
C MET A 436 -21.56 -39.62 -20.02
N ARG A 437 -21.02 -39.94 -18.84
CA ARG A 437 -21.29 -41.23 -18.18
C ARG A 437 -22.77 -41.38 -17.77
N LYS A 438 -23.42 -40.28 -17.38
CA LYS A 438 -24.87 -40.25 -17.14
C LYS A 438 -25.65 -40.47 -18.43
N MET A 439 -25.19 -39.87 -19.54
CA MET A 439 -25.81 -39.99 -20.86
C MET A 439 -25.67 -41.39 -21.47
N GLU A 440 -24.51 -42.03 -21.32
CA GLU A 440 -24.28 -43.43 -21.72
C GLU A 440 -25.20 -44.38 -20.96
N LYS A 441 -25.27 -44.26 -19.64
CA LYS A 441 -26.21 -45.04 -18.82
C LYS A 441 -27.66 -44.80 -19.22
N TRP A 442 -28.02 -43.57 -19.55
CA TRP A 442 -29.36 -43.24 -20.02
C TRP A 442 -29.66 -43.89 -21.39
N ASN A 443 -28.71 -43.85 -22.32
CA ASN A 443 -28.82 -44.51 -23.62
C ASN A 443 -28.94 -46.03 -23.48
N GLU A 444 -28.16 -46.64 -22.59
CA GLU A 444 -28.22 -48.08 -22.30
C GLU A 444 -29.59 -48.49 -21.75
N VAL A 445 -30.11 -47.73 -20.78
CA VAL A 445 -31.45 -47.94 -20.21
C VAL A 445 -32.54 -47.78 -21.28
N MET A 446 -32.43 -46.78 -22.15
CA MET A 446 -33.38 -46.56 -23.24
C MET A 446 -33.37 -47.70 -24.27
N MET A 447 -32.19 -48.20 -24.63
CA MET A 447 -32.05 -49.34 -25.54
C MET A 447 -32.67 -50.61 -24.95
N LYS A 448 -32.41 -50.87 -23.67
CA LYS A 448 -33.01 -52.00 -22.95
C LYS A 448 -34.54 -51.89 -22.91
N ARG A 449 -35.06 -50.68 -22.66
CA ARG A 449 -36.51 -50.41 -22.66
C ARG A 449 -37.15 -50.57 -24.05
N GLN A 450 -36.43 -50.24 -25.13
CA GLN A 450 -36.89 -50.50 -26.49
C GLN A 450 -36.88 -51.99 -26.84
N GLN A 451 -35.87 -52.72 -26.40
CA GLN A 451 -35.81 -54.18 -26.58
C GLN A 451 -36.96 -54.87 -25.85
N GLU A 452 -37.19 -54.53 -24.59
CA GLU A 452 -38.34 -55.05 -23.82
C GLU A 452 -39.68 -54.73 -24.48
N LYS A 453 -39.81 -53.55 -25.09
CA LYS A 453 -41.03 -53.17 -25.82
C LYS A 453 -41.21 -54.02 -27.08
N LYS A 454 -40.14 -54.24 -27.86
CA LYS A 454 -40.15 -55.12 -29.04
C LYS A 454 -40.44 -56.58 -28.68
N GLU A 455 -39.89 -57.07 -27.57
CA GLU A 455 -40.17 -58.42 -27.06
C GLU A 455 -41.65 -58.57 -26.67
N LYS A 456 -42.23 -57.57 -26.01
CA LYS A 456 -43.66 -57.54 -25.69
C LYS A 456 -44.54 -57.50 -26.94
N GLU A 457 -44.15 -56.71 -27.95
CA GLU A 457 -44.86 -56.64 -29.23
C GLU A 457 -44.78 -57.98 -30.00
N MET A 458 -43.64 -58.67 -29.98
CA MET A 458 -43.49 -60.01 -30.58
C MET A 458 -44.29 -61.10 -29.84
N GLN A 459 -44.36 -61.03 -28.50
CA GLN A 459 -45.19 -61.97 -27.72
C GLN A 459 -46.68 -61.76 -27.97
N GLN A 460 -47.12 -60.53 -28.26
CA GLN A 460 -48.51 -60.24 -28.62
C GLN A 460 -48.88 -60.69 -30.04
N THR A 461 -47.95 -60.69 -30.99
CA THR A 461 -48.23 -61.12 -32.38
C THR A 461 -48.11 -62.63 -32.60
N GLY A 462 -47.45 -63.37 -31.70
CA GLY A 462 -47.32 -64.83 -31.75
C GLY A 462 -48.44 -65.65 -31.11
N SER A 463 -49.52 -65.03 -30.61
CA SER A 463 -50.67 -65.71 -29.96
C SER A 463 -51.98 -65.64 -30.77
N VAL A 464 -51.90 -65.56 -32.10
CA VAL A 464 -53.03 -65.71 -33.04
C VAL A 464 -52.72 -66.89 -33.95
#